data_AF-A0A7X5VKN4-F1
#
_entry.id   AF-A0A7X5VKN4-F1
#
_cell.length_a   1.000
_cell.length_b   1.000
_cell.length_c   1.000
_cell.angle_alpha   90.00
_cell.angle_beta   90.00
_cell.angle_gamma   90.00
#
_symmetry.space_group_name_H-M   'P 1'
#
loop_
_entity.id
_entity.type
_entity.pdbx_description
1 polymer ?
#
loop_
_entity_poly.entity_id
_entity_poly.type
_entity_poly.pdbx_seq_one_letter_code
_entity_poly.pdbx_strand_id
1 'polypeptide(L)' 'YPEEQREFGPRYRGVPALVKDQDGREKCVACYMCQWVCPPLAINIEAGEYEPGHEGHQIEKYPKKFEINMLRCIYCGLCE' A
#
# COMPACT_ATOMS: atom_id res chain seq x y z
N TYR A 1 22.18 -18.37 5.28
CA TYR A 1 21.18 -18.23 4.20
C TYR A 1 21.87 -18.53 2.87
N PRO A 2 21.31 -19.39 1.99
CA PRO A 2 19.89 -19.72 1.88
C PRO A 2 19.33 -20.84 2.77
N GLU A 3 20.16 -21.74 3.30
CA GLU A 3 19.70 -22.96 3.98
C GLU A 3 19.14 -22.69 5.39
N GLU A 4 19.82 -21.81 6.14
CA GLU A 4 19.37 -21.36 7.44
C GLU A 4 18.63 -20.02 7.31
N GLN A 5 17.35 -20.01 7.70
CA GLN A 5 16.49 -18.82 7.68
C GLN A 5 16.56 -18.06 9.00
N ARG A 6 16.54 -16.73 8.92
CA ARG A 6 16.50 -15.87 10.10
C ARG A 6 15.07 -15.75 10.62
N GLU A 7 14.89 -15.91 11.92
CA GLU A 7 13.61 -15.61 12.57
C GLU A 7 13.41 -14.09 12.69
N PHE A 8 12.23 -13.60 12.28
CA PHE A 8 11.85 -12.20 12.39
C PHE A 8 10.90 -12.00 13.57
N GLY A 9 11.08 -10.91 14.32
CA GLY A 9 10.15 -10.54 15.39
C GLY A 9 8.78 -10.11 14.84
N PRO A 10 7.73 -10.09 15.68
CA PRO A 10 6.35 -9.81 15.26
C PRO A 10 6.12 -8.37 14.74
N ARG A 11 7.07 -7.45 14.97
CA ARG A 11 7.01 -6.04 14.51
C ARG A 11 8.06 -5.73 13.44
N TYR A 12 8.55 -6.76 12.75
CA TYR A 12 9.52 -6.58 11.67
C TYR A 12 8.89 -5.79 10.52
N ARG A 13 9.57 -4.73 10.08
CA ARG A 13 9.15 -3.92 8.93
C ARG A 13 9.82 -4.44 7.66
N GLY A 14 9.06 -5.22 6.89
CA GLY A 14 9.47 -5.76 5.60
C GLY A 14 9.09 -4.85 4.43
N VAL A 15 8.99 -5.44 3.24
CA VAL A 15 8.53 -4.74 2.03
C VAL A 15 7.07 -4.32 2.22
N PRO A 16 6.74 -3.02 2.14
CA PRO A 16 5.35 -2.57 2.21
C PRO A 16 4.52 -3.13 1.05
N ALA A 17 3.30 -3.55 1.32
CA ALA A 17 2.39 -4.13 0.35
C ALA A 17 0.95 -3.68 0.60
N LEU A 18 0.13 -3.66 -0.47
CA LEU A 18 -1.30 -3.40 -0.34
C LEU A 18 -2.01 -4.63 0.22
N VAL A 19 -2.84 -4.40 1.23
CA VAL A 19 -3.62 -5.45 1.88
C VAL A 19 -4.98 -5.57 1.20
N LYS A 20 -5.48 -6.81 1.09
CA LYS A 20 -6.83 -7.10 0.61
C LYS A 20 -7.82 -7.25 1.77
N ASP A 21 -9.08 -6.96 1.52
CA ASP A 21 -10.18 -7.22 2.44
C ASP A 21 -10.66 -8.69 2.37
N GLN A 22 -11.75 -9.00 3.08
CA GLN A 22 -12.32 -10.35 3.13
C GLN A 22 -12.91 -10.80 1.79
N ASP A 23 -13.30 -9.85 0.95
CA ASP A 23 -13.88 -10.05 -0.38
C ASP A 23 -12.80 -10.03 -1.49
N GLY A 24 -11.53 -9.92 -1.12
CA GLY A 24 -10.38 -9.92 -2.04
C GLY A 24 -10.11 -8.59 -2.73
N ARG A 25 -10.79 -7.51 -2.35
CA ARG A 25 -10.59 -6.16 -2.88
C ARG A 25 -9.45 -5.47 -2.17
N GLU A 26 -8.77 -4.57 -2.88
CA GLU A 26 -7.73 -3.76 -2.26
C GLU A 26 -8.33 -2.79 -1.23
N LYS A 27 -7.74 -2.71 -0.04
CA LYS A 27 -8.19 -1.78 1.01
C LYS A 27 -7.82 -0.33 0.74
N CYS A 28 -6.88 -0.08 -0.17
CA CYS A 28 -6.44 1.27 -0.49
C CYS A 28 -7.55 2.02 -1.24
N VAL A 29 -7.84 3.23 -0.79
CA VAL A 29 -8.89 4.10 -1.35
C VAL A 29 -8.33 5.28 -2.14
N ALA A 30 -7.03 5.22 -2.47
CA ALA A 30 -6.29 6.31 -3.10
C ALA A 30 -6.46 7.68 -2.41
N CYS A 31 -6.41 7.71 -1.07
CA CYS A 31 -6.52 8.95 -0.27
C CYS A 31 -5.23 9.80 -0.25
N TYR A 32 -4.13 9.30 -0.82
CA TYR A 32 -2.82 9.95 -0.86
C TYR A 32 -2.11 10.20 0.48
N MET A 33 -2.67 9.76 1.61
CA MET A 33 -2.07 9.99 2.93
C MET A 33 -0.67 9.36 3.06
N CYS A 34 -0.50 8.11 2.60
CA CYS A 34 0.79 7.42 2.64
C CYS A 34 1.83 8.06 1.72
N GLN A 35 1.41 8.63 0.59
CA GLN A 35 2.29 9.38 -0.32
C GLN A 35 2.74 10.70 0.33
N TRP A 36 1.83 11.41 0.97
CA TRP A 36 2.12 12.71 1.60
C TRP A 36 2.99 12.58 2.85
N VAL A 37 2.74 11.56 3.68
CA VAL A 37 3.50 11.34 4.93
C VAL A 37 4.91 10.79 4.69
N CYS A 38 5.21 10.31 3.47
CA CYS A 38 6.47 9.63 3.14
C CYS A 38 7.66 10.61 3.14
N PRO A 39 8.60 10.54 4.12
CA PRO A 39 9.71 11.51 4.18
C PRO A 39 10.64 11.53 2.94
N PRO A 40 11.00 10.38 2.32
CA PRO A 40 11.84 10.37 1.12
C PRO A 40 11.04 10.52 -0.18
N LEU A 41 9.73 10.77 -0.12
CA LEU A 41 8.84 10.85 -1.29
C LEU A 41 8.97 9.61 -2.21
N ALA A 42 8.92 8.43 -1.61
CA ALA A 42 9.13 7.15 -2.30
C ALA A 42 7.86 6.54 -2.93
N ILE A 43 6.67 7.06 -2.60
CA ILE A 43 5.39 6.49 -3.02
C ILE A 43 4.72 7.41 -4.04
N ASN A 44 4.18 6.83 -5.11
CA ASN A 44 3.37 7.53 -6.11
C ASN A 44 2.06 6.78 -6.34
N ILE A 45 0.95 7.51 -6.29
CA ILE A 45 -0.41 6.98 -6.42
C ILE A 45 -1.12 7.72 -7.55
N GLU A 46 -1.85 6.99 -8.38
CA GLU A 46 -2.83 7.54 -9.31
C GLU A 46 -4.19 6.95 -9.00
N ALA A 47 -5.20 7.80 -8.75
CA ALA A 47 -6.56 7.36 -8.46
C ALA A 47 -7.31 7.06 -9.76
N GLY A 48 -8.08 5.98 -9.74
CA GLY A 48 -9.20 5.76 -10.65
C GLY A 48 -10.52 5.99 -9.91
N GLU A 49 -11.58 6.25 -10.66
CA GLU A 49 -12.94 6.39 -10.14
C GLU A 49 -13.80 5.22 -10.65
N TYR A 50 -14.66 4.70 -9.78
CA TYR A 50 -15.67 3.72 -10.17
C TYR A 50 -16.85 4.42 -10.85
N GLU A 51 -17.55 3.72 -11.74
CA GLU A 51 -18.78 4.25 -12.31
C GLU A 51 -19.88 4.39 -11.23
N PRO A 52 -20.74 5.42 -11.33
CA PRO A 52 -21.88 5.56 -10.43
C PRO A 52 -22.77 4.31 -10.44
N GLY A 53 -23.00 3.73 -9.26
CA GLY A 53 -23.82 2.51 -9.13
C GLY A 53 -23.07 1.19 -9.30
N HIS A 54 -21.73 1.21 -9.37
CA HIS A 54 -20.93 -0.01 -9.37
C HIS A 54 -21.21 -0.85 -8.12
N GLU A 55 -21.83 -2.01 -8.31
CA GLU A 55 -22.34 -2.84 -7.22
C GLU A 55 -21.22 -3.28 -6.27
N GLY A 56 -21.46 -3.07 -4.98
CA GLY A 56 -20.61 -3.54 -3.90
C GLY A 56 -19.48 -2.58 -3.48
N HIS A 57 -19.29 -1.43 -4.11
CA HIS A 57 -18.26 -0.47 -3.69
C HIS A 57 -18.89 0.72 -2.94
N GLN A 58 -18.67 0.76 -1.61
CA GLN A 58 -18.99 1.94 -0.79
C GLN A 58 -18.02 3.11 -1.02
N ILE A 59 -16.94 2.86 -1.76
CA ILE A 59 -15.82 3.78 -1.95
C ILE A 59 -15.78 4.20 -3.43
N GLU A 60 -15.72 5.50 -3.67
CA GLU A 60 -15.74 6.07 -5.02
C GLU A 60 -14.43 5.87 -5.80
N LYS A 61 -13.30 5.75 -5.09
CA LYS A 61 -11.95 5.74 -5.67
C LYS A 61 -11.18 4.46 -5.40
N TYR A 62 -10.25 4.15 -6.31
CA TYR A 62 -9.30 3.06 -6.14
C TYR A 62 -7.91 3.46 -6.64
N PRO A 63 -6.83 2.81 -6.16
CA PRO A 63 -5.49 3.04 -6.69
C PRO A 63 -5.36 2.40 -8.07
N LYS A 64 -5.62 3.18 -9.13
CA LYS A 64 -5.35 2.74 -10.51
C LYS A 64 -3.87 2.43 -10.70
N LYS A 65 -3.00 3.17 -9.99
CA LYS A 65 -1.57 2.93 -9.95
C LYS A 65 -1.05 3.16 -8.54
N PHE A 66 -0.21 2.26 -8.06
CA PHE A 66 0.45 2.38 -6.76
C PHE A 66 1.89 1.87 -6.89
N GLU A 67 2.85 2.79 -6.83
CA GLU A 67 4.27 2.49 -6.99
C GLU A 67 5.05 2.91 -5.75
N ILE A 68 5.97 2.04 -5.31
CA ILE A 68 6.95 2.34 -4.27
C ILE A 68 8.35 2.21 -4.87
N ASN A 69 9.12 3.29 -4.82
CA ASN A 69 10.54 3.24 -5.12
C ASN A 69 11.30 2.62 -3.93
N MET A 70 11.60 1.32 -4.03
CA MET A 70 12.27 0.55 -2.99
C MET A 70 13.73 0.99 -2.74
N LEU A 71 14.35 1.73 -3.67
CA LEU A 71 15.68 2.31 -3.48
C LEU A 71 15.64 3.62 -2.70
N ARG A 72 14.48 4.29 -2.64
CA ARG A 72 14.25 5.50 -1.82
C ARG A 72 13.59 5.20 -0.48
N CYS A 73 12.83 4.11 -0.39
CA CYS A 73 12.13 3.74 0.83
C CYS A 73 13.11 3.51 1.99
N ILE A 74 12.83 4.14 3.14
CA ILE A 74 13.63 4.03 4.36
C ILE A 74 12.99 3.13 5.44
N TYR A 75 11.92 2.39 5.09
CA TYR A 75 11.24 1.44 5.97
C TYR A 75 10.82 2.00 7.35
N CYS A 76 10.38 3.27 7.38
CA CYS A 76 10.02 3.97 8.63
C CYS A 76 8.69 3.50 9.25
N GLY A 77 7.76 2.97 8.45
CA GLY A 77 6.43 2.54 8.91
C GLY A 77 5.39 3.66 9.05
N LEU A 78 5.68 4.89 8.61
CA LEU A 78 4.71 6.00 8.66
C LEU A 78 3.51 5.84 7.71
N CYS A 79 3.60 4.90 6.77
CA CYS A 79 2.60 4.64 5.74
C CYS A 79 1.83 3.31 5.95
N GLU A 80 2.05 2.64 7.08
CA GLU A 80 1.35 1.40 7.47
C GLU A 80 -0.07 1.66 7.97
#